data_AF-A0A5B7G6K5-F1
#
_entry.id   AF-A0A5B7G6K5-F1
#
_cell.length_a   1.000
_cell.length_b   1.000
_cell.length_c   1.000
_cell.angle_alpha   90.00
_cell.angle_beta   90.00
_cell.angle_gamma   90.00
#
_symmetry.space_group_name_H-M   'P 1'
#
loop_
_entity.id
_entity.type
_entity.pdbx_description
1 polymer ?
#
loop_
_entity_poly.entity_id
_entity_poly.type
_entity_poly.pdbx_seq_one_letter_code
_entity_poly.pdbx_strand_id
1 'polypeptide(L)'
;MVRWEIALNTMEEYIRPINTLYRRFRLYQKMKDKIEDHTLMDFANTVVSHDTHSIMSLMAHLHSMAAPAASLRTSYLDEEMSVSALNDPRYLYHINESVTRKMILQEKLVTENMHEDQRPERLSLRPSLFRMLQDTLKTSDNCHLYQSPQQLIEGLNIILALTEARGFAMLEFAWMILRIYNEGNFTVEQEVSKRLYLQYSENIMNEAKSVLEEVPREFFRCDPRHHEEGETYIQLTELLQGYIENEVDMNVDGSCSQECGYYQHARSEGCYMPQSQYCGKHRRCNGIIHDCKFYNADATVCLSRKPYRRYDSISYENRKHLGSYQNCRGTEMKVDSWWRFLYHCSYCLCLCDDGSSPSSDRYISLTPVLSDLQKNMVVTGVKFTKQRQVIHVQIQQGQVLPQGQVNSSTIHWVETEPITINR
;
A
#
# COMPACT_ATOMS: atom_id res chain seq x y z
N MET A 1 -13.05 4.09 -11.62
CA MET A 1 -12.04 5.14 -11.86
C MET A 1 -12.69 6.51 -12.09
N VAL A 2 -13.46 6.73 -13.17
CA VAL A 2 -14.08 8.05 -13.51
C VAL A 2 -14.89 8.70 -12.37
N ARG A 3 -15.63 7.93 -11.58
CA ARG A 3 -16.47 8.47 -10.48
C ARG A 3 -15.67 9.03 -9.30
N TRP A 4 -14.51 8.43 -8.97
CA TRP A 4 -13.63 8.90 -7.89
C TRP A 4 -12.92 10.20 -8.28
N GLU A 5 -12.36 10.26 -9.50
CA GLU A 5 -11.68 11.46 -10.01
C GLU A 5 -12.62 12.67 -10.03
N ILE A 6 -13.88 12.48 -10.45
CA ILE A 6 -14.89 13.55 -10.41
C ILE A 6 -15.14 13.98 -8.96
N ALA A 7 -15.34 13.05 -8.03
CA ALA A 7 -15.59 13.38 -6.63
C ALA A 7 -14.40 14.11 -5.99
N LEU A 8 -13.17 13.72 -6.32
CA LEU A 8 -11.96 14.37 -5.86
C LEU A 8 -11.83 15.80 -6.41
N ASN A 9 -12.06 15.97 -7.72
CA ASN A 9 -12.05 17.30 -8.35
C ASN A 9 -13.10 18.22 -7.74
N THR A 10 -14.32 17.74 -7.53
CA THR A 10 -15.39 18.50 -6.86
C THR A 10 -15.02 18.87 -5.41
N MET A 11 -14.41 17.94 -4.67
CA MET A 11 -13.90 18.23 -3.32
C MET A 11 -12.86 19.36 -3.36
N GLU A 12 -11.90 19.30 -4.29
CA GLU A 12 -10.89 20.34 -4.47
C GLU A 12 -11.49 21.70 -4.85
N GLU A 13 -12.54 21.72 -5.67
CA GLU A 13 -13.29 22.92 -6.03
C GLU A 13 -13.92 23.58 -4.79
N TYR A 14 -14.41 22.81 -3.83
CA TYR A 14 -14.96 23.35 -2.57
C TYR A 14 -13.87 23.77 -1.57
N ILE A 15 -12.74 23.04 -1.51
CA ILE A 15 -11.61 23.36 -0.63
C ILE A 15 -10.90 24.65 -1.06
N ARG A 16 -10.80 24.91 -2.37
CA ARG A 16 -9.97 26.00 -2.93
C ARG A 16 -10.42 27.40 -2.48
N PRO A 17 -11.71 27.78 -2.51
CA PRO A 17 -12.17 29.07 -1.99
C PRO A 17 -11.89 29.22 -0.49
N ILE A 18 -12.16 28.18 0.32
CA ILE A 18 -11.89 28.16 1.76
C ILE A 18 -10.42 28.45 2.03
N ASN A 19 -9.51 27.75 1.33
CA ASN A 19 -8.07 27.96 1.49
C ASN A 19 -7.61 29.35 1.01
N THR A 20 -8.23 29.88 -0.04
CA THR A 20 -7.92 31.22 -0.56
C THR A 20 -8.30 32.31 0.44
N LEU A 21 -9.51 32.22 1.01
CA LEU A 21 -9.96 33.11 2.07
C LEU A 21 -9.14 32.94 3.35
N TYR A 22 -8.75 31.72 3.70
CA TYR A 22 -7.93 31.46 4.88
C TYR A 22 -6.54 32.10 4.79
N ARG A 23 -5.95 32.15 3.58
CA ARG A 23 -4.70 32.88 3.35
C ARG A 23 -4.87 34.39 3.59
N ARG A 24 -5.99 34.98 3.14
CA ARG A 24 -6.32 36.38 3.41
C ARG A 24 -6.54 36.62 4.90
N PHE A 25 -7.32 35.78 5.57
CA PHE A 25 -7.50 35.78 7.02
C PHE A 25 -6.16 35.81 7.77
N ARG A 26 -5.23 34.90 7.43
CA ARG A 26 -3.90 34.85 8.06
C ARG A 26 -3.08 36.12 7.81
N LEU A 27 -3.19 36.72 6.63
CA LEU A 27 -2.56 37.99 6.31
C LEU A 27 -3.17 39.12 7.16
N TYR A 28 -4.49 39.12 7.29
CA TYR A 28 -5.22 40.14 8.03
C TYR A 28 -4.95 40.09 9.53
N GLN A 29 -4.88 38.89 10.12
CA GLN A 29 -4.45 38.73 11.50
C GLN A 29 -3.03 39.28 11.75
N LYS A 30 -2.11 39.11 10.79
CA LYS A 30 -0.72 39.60 10.93
C LYS A 30 -0.60 41.12 10.79
N MET A 31 -1.50 41.76 10.04
CA MET A 31 -1.46 43.18 9.73
C MET A 31 -2.64 43.95 10.33
N LYS A 32 -3.24 43.43 11.40
CA LYS A 32 -4.51 43.92 11.97
C LYS A 32 -4.54 45.44 12.22
N ASP A 33 -3.41 46.04 12.59
CA ASP A 33 -3.31 47.46 12.95
C ASP A 33 -3.09 48.38 11.72
N LYS A 34 -3.00 47.80 10.51
CA LYS A 34 -2.71 48.51 9.26
C LYS A 34 -3.79 48.35 8.20
N ILE A 35 -4.79 47.51 8.44
CA ILE A 35 -5.82 47.22 7.45
C ILE A 35 -6.99 48.15 7.71
N GLU A 36 -7.47 48.74 6.63
CA GLU A 36 -8.63 49.62 6.65
C GLU A 36 -9.89 48.87 7.08
N ASP A 37 -10.72 49.54 7.90
CA ASP A 37 -11.95 48.98 8.46
C ASP A 37 -12.88 48.40 7.38
N HIS A 38 -13.05 49.12 6.27
CA HIS A 38 -13.89 48.67 5.15
C HIS A 38 -13.38 47.36 4.53
N THR A 39 -12.06 47.11 4.52
CA THR A 39 -11.48 45.88 3.99
C THR A 39 -11.73 44.70 4.93
N LEU A 40 -11.65 44.92 6.25
CA LEU A 40 -12.00 43.88 7.23
C LEU A 40 -13.49 43.56 7.20
N MET A 41 -14.33 44.59 7.03
CA MET A 41 -15.77 44.45 6.92
C MET A 41 -16.19 43.67 5.67
N ASP A 42 -15.64 44.01 4.50
CA ASP A 42 -15.88 43.29 3.24
C ASP A 42 -15.50 41.80 3.36
N PHE A 43 -14.36 41.52 3.97
CA PHE A 43 -13.95 40.16 4.27
C PHE A 43 -14.95 39.43 5.18
N ALA A 44 -15.38 40.07 6.27
CA ALA A 44 -16.32 39.46 7.20
C ALA A 44 -17.64 39.13 6.51
N ASN A 45 -18.23 40.10 5.81
CA ASN A 45 -19.45 39.92 5.03
C ASN A 45 -19.33 38.82 3.96
N THR A 46 -18.18 38.72 3.30
CA THR A 46 -17.91 37.64 2.33
C THR A 46 -17.89 36.26 3.01
N VAL A 47 -17.28 36.14 4.19
CA VAL A 47 -17.16 34.87 4.91
C VAL A 47 -18.51 34.38 5.42
N VAL A 48 -19.36 35.30 5.91
CA VAL A 48 -20.65 34.97 6.52
C VAL A 48 -21.83 35.07 5.55
N SER A 49 -21.56 35.24 4.25
CA SER A 49 -22.63 35.38 3.27
C SER A 49 -23.53 34.13 3.23
N HIS A 50 -24.78 34.32 2.81
CA HIS A 50 -25.71 33.21 2.59
C HIS A 50 -25.64 32.64 1.17
N ASP A 51 -24.58 32.96 0.43
CA ASP A 51 -24.41 32.49 -0.94
C ASP A 51 -24.12 30.98 -0.95
N THR A 52 -24.42 30.34 -2.08
CA THR A 52 -24.09 28.93 -2.33
C THR A 52 -22.58 28.65 -2.32
N HIS A 53 -21.76 29.71 -2.40
CA HIS A 53 -20.30 29.64 -2.36
C HIS A 53 -19.72 30.22 -1.06
N SER A 54 -20.56 30.46 -0.04
CA SER A 54 -20.10 30.92 1.27
C SER A 54 -19.30 29.83 2.00
N ILE A 55 -18.52 30.22 3.02
CA ILE A 55 -17.74 29.25 3.80
C ILE A 55 -18.65 28.17 4.42
N MET A 56 -19.81 28.56 4.93
CA MET A 56 -20.75 27.61 5.55
C MET A 56 -21.35 26.65 4.51
N SER A 57 -21.74 27.14 3.32
CA SER A 57 -22.25 26.31 2.23
C SER A 57 -21.20 25.33 1.71
N LEU A 58 -19.97 25.79 1.52
CA LEU A 58 -18.86 24.94 1.06
C LEU A 58 -18.49 23.87 2.09
N MET A 59 -18.48 24.20 3.39
CA MET A 59 -18.30 23.21 4.46
C MET A 59 -19.43 22.17 4.47
N ALA A 60 -20.69 22.59 4.31
CA ALA A 60 -21.83 21.67 4.24
C ALA A 60 -21.73 20.73 3.03
N HIS A 61 -21.29 21.24 1.87
CA HIS A 61 -21.04 20.41 0.69
C HIS A 61 -19.94 19.37 0.93
N LEU A 62 -18.81 19.77 1.52
CA LEU A 62 -17.74 18.84 1.91
C LEU A 62 -18.22 17.78 2.90
N HIS A 63 -19.00 18.18 3.91
CA HIS A 63 -19.61 17.26 4.87
C HIS A 63 -20.51 16.24 4.18
N SER A 64 -21.39 16.67 3.28
CA SER A 64 -22.28 15.78 2.53
C SER A 64 -21.52 14.78 1.65
N MET A 65 -20.34 15.14 1.15
CA MET A 65 -19.49 14.24 0.36
C MET A 65 -18.73 13.25 1.25
N ALA A 66 -18.26 13.72 2.40
CA ALA A 66 -17.44 12.96 3.32
C ALA A 66 -18.25 12.02 4.23
N ALA A 67 -19.49 12.38 4.60
CA ALA A 67 -20.35 11.62 5.49
C ALA A 67 -21.85 11.70 5.08
N PRO A 68 -22.22 11.23 3.88
CA PRO A 68 -23.57 11.42 3.32
C PRO A 68 -24.70 10.75 4.12
N ALA A 69 -24.42 9.60 4.76
CA ALA A 69 -25.40 8.93 5.60
C ALA A 69 -25.72 9.75 6.87
N ALA A 70 -24.73 10.47 7.40
CA ALA A 70 -24.92 11.35 8.54
C ALA A 70 -25.61 12.66 8.14
N SER A 71 -25.29 13.24 6.98
CA SER A 71 -26.00 14.42 6.48
C SER A 71 -27.50 14.17 6.32
N LEU A 72 -27.90 12.96 5.88
CA LEU A 72 -29.30 12.52 5.80
C LEU A 72 -29.96 12.26 7.16
N ARG A 73 -29.20 12.05 8.25
CA ARG A 73 -29.75 11.94 9.61
C ARG A 73 -30.02 13.31 10.23
N THR A 74 -29.21 14.30 9.90
CA THR A 74 -29.35 15.68 10.41
C THR A 74 -30.68 16.31 10.04
N SER A 75 -31.19 16.06 8.82
CA SER A 75 -32.49 16.58 8.38
C SER A 75 -33.68 16.03 9.19
N TYR A 76 -33.50 14.93 9.93
CA TYR A 76 -34.53 14.33 10.79
C TYR A 76 -34.34 14.68 12.28
N LEU A 77 -33.11 15.00 12.72
CA LEU A 77 -32.84 15.40 14.11
C LEU A 77 -33.27 16.85 14.40
N ASP A 78 -33.57 17.65 13.36
CA ASP A 78 -34.27 18.93 13.52
C ASP A 78 -35.70 18.76 14.09
N GLU A 79 -36.29 17.56 14.05
CA GLU A 79 -37.61 17.29 14.67
C GLU A 79 -37.57 17.04 16.18
N GLU A 80 -36.42 16.65 16.74
CA GLU A 80 -36.22 16.52 18.19
C GLU A 80 -35.66 17.80 18.84
N MET A 81 -35.56 18.89 18.07
CA MET A 81 -35.45 20.23 18.65
C MET A 81 -36.81 20.60 19.24
N SER A 82 -37.04 20.13 20.46
CA SER A 82 -38.28 20.28 21.19
C SER A 82 -38.79 21.73 21.15
N VAL A 83 -40.04 21.84 20.71
CA VAL A 83 -40.99 22.96 20.71
C VAL A 83 -41.01 23.80 22.00
N SER A 84 -40.30 23.40 23.07
CA SER A 84 -40.13 24.15 24.31
C SER A 84 -39.13 25.32 24.22
N ALA A 85 -38.19 25.33 23.27
CA ALA A 85 -37.23 26.44 23.10
C ALA A 85 -37.77 27.58 22.20
N LEU A 86 -38.83 27.31 21.43
CA LEU A 86 -39.46 28.26 20.50
C LEU A 86 -40.59 29.10 21.12
N ASN A 87 -40.88 28.92 22.42
CA ASN A 87 -41.92 29.68 23.13
C ASN A 87 -41.40 30.96 23.82
N ASP A 88 -40.16 31.40 23.59
CA ASP A 88 -39.72 32.74 24.02
C ASP A 88 -40.23 33.79 23.01
N PRO A 89 -41.12 34.72 23.43
CA PRO A 89 -41.72 35.72 22.53
C PRO A 89 -40.71 36.72 21.93
N ARG A 90 -39.41 36.63 22.26
CA ARG A 90 -38.34 37.45 21.67
C ARG A 90 -37.81 36.98 20.30
N TYR A 91 -38.24 35.82 19.79
CA TYR A 91 -37.78 35.28 18.49
C TYR A 91 -38.81 35.40 17.34
N LEU A 92 -39.80 36.29 17.46
CA LEU A 92 -40.77 36.50 16.37
C LEU A 92 -40.21 37.41 15.26
N TYR A 93 -39.63 36.80 14.23
CA TYR A 93 -39.72 37.35 12.87
C TYR A 93 -40.85 36.63 12.12
N HIS A 94 -41.83 37.39 11.66
CA HIS A 94 -42.92 36.93 10.81
C HIS A 94 -42.38 36.49 9.44
N ILE A 95 -41.94 35.25 9.34
CA ILE A 95 -41.89 34.52 8.08
C ILE A 95 -43.25 33.83 7.93
N ASN A 96 -43.87 33.94 6.76
CA ASN A 96 -45.23 33.48 6.49
C ASN A 96 -45.41 31.98 6.83
N GLU A 97 -45.90 31.72 8.04
CA GLU A 97 -45.97 30.41 8.71
C GLU A 97 -46.73 29.36 7.87
N SER A 98 -47.61 29.82 6.98
CA SER A 98 -48.40 28.96 6.10
C SER A 98 -47.57 28.27 5.00
N VAL A 99 -46.48 28.90 4.54
CA VAL A 99 -45.62 28.35 3.48
C VAL A 99 -44.58 27.43 4.08
N THR A 100 -43.96 27.84 5.19
CA THR A 100 -42.98 27.03 5.92
C THR A 100 -43.62 25.77 6.49
N ARG A 101 -44.83 25.85 7.06
CA ARG A 101 -45.58 24.65 7.48
C ARG A 101 -45.90 23.74 6.31
N LYS A 102 -46.23 24.27 5.12
CA LYS A 102 -46.53 23.44 3.95
C LYS A 102 -45.30 22.73 3.40
N MET A 103 -44.13 23.37 3.43
CA MET A 103 -42.87 22.74 3.03
C MET A 103 -42.44 21.66 4.03
N ILE A 104 -42.53 21.95 5.34
CA ILE A 104 -42.27 20.98 6.41
C ILE A 104 -43.29 19.82 6.39
N LEU A 105 -44.57 20.09 6.10
CA LEU A 105 -45.61 19.06 5.94
C LEU A 105 -45.39 18.21 4.69
N GLN A 106 -44.92 18.81 3.58
CA GLN A 106 -44.55 18.04 2.38
C GLN A 106 -43.35 17.13 2.67
N GLU A 107 -42.37 17.60 3.44
CA GLU A 107 -41.26 16.78 3.90
C GLU A 107 -41.74 15.64 4.81
N LYS A 108 -42.64 15.92 5.77
CA LYS A 108 -43.29 14.91 6.62
C LYS A 108 -44.09 13.85 5.86
N LEU A 109 -44.85 14.25 4.83
CA LEU A 109 -45.66 13.33 4.01
C LEU A 109 -44.79 12.38 3.16
N VAL A 110 -43.57 12.80 2.82
CA VAL A 110 -42.60 11.93 2.14
C VAL A 110 -41.99 10.92 3.11
N THR A 111 -41.90 11.25 4.40
CA THR A 111 -41.26 10.43 5.43
C THR A 111 -42.21 9.49 6.18
N GLU A 112 -43.49 9.85 6.32
CA GLU A 112 -44.50 9.06 7.07
C GLU A 112 -45.01 7.80 6.32
N ASN A 113 -44.66 7.60 5.04
CA ASN A 113 -45.04 6.41 4.27
C ASN A 113 -44.09 5.20 4.43
N MET A 114 -43.18 5.21 5.41
CA MET A 114 -42.32 4.05 5.70
C MET A 114 -42.70 3.44 7.04
N HIS A 115 -43.41 2.30 6.99
CA HIS A 115 -43.82 1.55 8.17
C HIS A 115 -42.64 1.03 8.99
N GLU A 116 -42.89 1.09 10.29
CA GLU A 116 -42.12 0.68 11.45
C GLU A 116 -41.94 -0.84 11.52
N ASP A 117 -40.86 -1.37 10.95
CA ASP A 117 -40.13 -2.53 11.48
C ASP A 117 -38.78 -2.66 10.75
N GLN A 118 -37.72 -3.03 11.47
CA GLN A 118 -36.32 -3.14 11.02
C GLN A 118 -35.53 -1.82 10.88
N ARG A 119 -34.39 -1.78 11.59
CA ARG A 119 -33.34 -0.74 11.50
C ARG A 119 -33.08 -0.40 10.02
N PRO A 120 -33.43 0.80 9.53
CA PRO A 120 -33.19 1.10 8.14
C PRO A 120 -31.70 1.38 7.99
N GLU A 121 -31.01 0.46 7.33
CA GLU A 121 -29.82 0.75 6.56
C GLU A 121 -30.24 1.78 5.49
N ARG A 122 -30.34 3.06 5.90
CA ARG A 122 -30.88 4.12 5.04
C ARG A 122 -29.92 4.31 3.87
N LEU A 123 -30.36 3.92 2.68
CA LEU A 123 -29.65 4.05 1.41
C LEU A 123 -29.24 5.51 1.18
N SER A 124 -28.01 5.88 1.56
CA SER A 124 -27.31 6.90 0.80
C SER A 124 -27.02 6.31 -0.57
N LEU A 125 -27.71 6.78 -1.62
CA LEU A 125 -27.46 6.37 -3.00
C LEU A 125 -26.02 6.67 -3.46
N ARG A 126 -25.27 7.49 -2.71
CA ARG A 126 -23.87 7.84 -2.97
C ARG A 126 -22.97 7.37 -1.81
N PRO A 127 -21.91 6.60 -2.09
CA PRO A 127 -20.90 6.28 -1.08
C PRO A 127 -20.20 7.57 -0.60
N SER A 128 -19.63 7.54 0.61
CA SER A 128 -18.76 8.62 1.09
C SER A 128 -17.47 8.72 0.27
N LEU A 129 -16.77 9.86 0.32
CA LEU A 129 -15.43 9.99 -0.26
C LEU A 129 -14.47 8.90 0.21
N PHE A 130 -14.52 8.55 1.49
CA PHE A 130 -13.69 7.49 2.06
C PHE A 130 -14.00 6.12 1.44
N ARG A 131 -15.29 5.78 1.29
CA ARG A 131 -15.73 4.53 0.65
C ARG A 131 -15.38 4.51 -0.84
N MET A 132 -15.51 5.63 -1.55
CA MET A 132 -15.09 5.71 -2.96
C MET A 132 -13.58 5.50 -3.13
N LEU A 133 -12.76 6.05 -2.23
CA LEU A 133 -11.32 5.84 -2.22
C LEU A 133 -10.99 4.38 -1.89
N GLN A 134 -11.64 3.79 -0.88
CA GLN A 134 -11.51 2.37 -0.54
C GLN A 134 -11.81 1.47 -1.75
N ASP A 135 -12.91 1.69 -2.46
CA ASP A 135 -13.29 0.90 -3.63
C ASP A 135 -12.29 1.05 -4.79
N THR A 136 -11.74 2.27 -4.96
CA THR A 136 -10.70 2.52 -5.96
C THR A 136 -9.43 1.73 -5.61
N LEU A 137 -9.01 1.77 -4.34
CA LEU A 137 -7.83 1.06 -3.85
C LEU A 137 -8.00 -0.46 -3.89
N LYS A 138 -9.21 -1.00 -3.77
CA LYS A 138 -9.47 -2.45 -3.93
C LYS A 138 -9.29 -2.95 -5.37
N THR A 139 -9.44 -2.07 -6.36
CA THR A 139 -9.45 -2.45 -7.79
C THR A 139 -8.14 -2.13 -8.52
N SER A 140 -7.24 -1.37 -7.90
CA SER A 140 -5.93 -1.00 -8.47
C SER A 140 -4.78 -1.86 -7.96
N ASP A 141 -3.76 -2.03 -8.81
CA ASP A 141 -2.45 -2.48 -8.32
C ASP A 141 -1.81 -1.36 -7.51
N ASN A 142 -1.73 -1.57 -6.20
CA ASN A 142 -1.36 -0.56 -5.23
C ASN A 142 0.15 -0.45 -5.03
N CYS A 143 0.95 -1.27 -5.72
CA CYS A 143 2.40 -1.28 -5.56
C CYS A 143 3.09 0.02 -6.04
N HIS A 144 2.39 0.83 -6.84
CA HIS A 144 2.87 2.13 -7.32
C HIS A 144 2.64 3.27 -6.33
N LEU A 145 1.83 3.03 -5.29
CA LEU A 145 1.56 4.03 -4.26
C LEU A 145 2.82 4.25 -3.42
N TYR A 146 2.95 5.42 -2.82
CA TYR A 146 4.03 5.73 -1.88
C TYR A 146 3.61 5.54 -0.42
N GLN A 147 2.37 5.11 -0.20
CA GLN A 147 1.72 4.99 1.10
C GLN A 147 0.78 3.79 1.09
N SER A 148 0.50 3.21 2.25
CA SER A 148 -0.52 2.18 2.40
C SER A 148 -1.91 2.73 2.08
N PRO A 149 -2.86 1.88 1.65
CA PRO A 149 -4.26 2.26 1.51
C PRO A 149 -4.83 2.94 2.77
N GLN A 150 -4.49 2.46 3.97
CA GLN A 150 -4.93 3.09 5.22
C GLN A 150 -4.39 4.51 5.38
N GLN A 151 -3.12 4.75 5.06
CA GLN A 151 -2.51 6.08 5.12
C GLN A 151 -3.16 7.08 4.13
N LEU A 152 -3.63 6.61 2.98
CA LEU A 152 -4.34 7.47 2.02
C LEU A 152 -5.72 7.90 2.55
N ILE A 153 -6.45 6.99 3.20
CA ILE A 153 -7.73 7.29 3.87
C ILE A 153 -7.51 8.29 5.01
N GLU A 154 -6.47 8.09 5.82
CA GLU A 154 -6.13 9.02 6.91
C GLU A 154 -5.68 10.39 6.36
N GLY A 155 -4.91 10.42 5.27
CA GLY A 155 -4.55 11.66 4.59
C GLY A 155 -5.77 12.46 4.14
N LEU A 156 -6.77 11.79 3.57
CA LEU A 156 -8.05 12.42 3.20
C LEU A 156 -8.79 12.98 4.43
N ASN A 157 -8.83 12.23 5.53
CA ASN A 157 -9.44 12.64 6.79
C ASN A 157 -8.78 13.93 7.34
N ILE A 158 -7.44 13.97 7.36
CA ILE A 158 -6.67 15.13 7.78
C ILE A 158 -6.95 16.36 6.90
N ILE A 159 -7.03 16.18 5.57
CA ILE A 159 -7.33 17.28 4.64
C ILE A 159 -8.71 17.87 4.91
N LEU A 160 -9.72 17.03 5.14
CA LEU A 160 -11.08 17.46 5.44
C LEU A 160 -11.14 18.17 6.80
N ALA A 161 -10.58 17.58 7.85
CA ALA A 161 -10.56 18.16 9.20
C ALA A 161 -9.83 19.53 9.24
N LEU A 162 -8.70 19.66 8.54
CA LEU A 162 -7.99 20.93 8.41
C LEU A 162 -8.82 21.97 7.65
N THR A 163 -9.57 21.55 6.64
CA THR A 163 -10.43 22.47 5.87
C THR A 163 -11.59 22.97 6.72
N GLU A 164 -12.25 22.08 7.48
CA GLU A 164 -13.32 22.46 8.41
C GLU A 164 -12.83 23.42 9.48
N ALA A 165 -11.69 23.13 10.10
CA ALA A 165 -11.10 24.01 11.10
C ALA A 165 -10.75 25.40 10.55
N ARG A 166 -10.27 25.48 9.29
CA ARG A 166 -10.03 26.76 8.61
C ARG A 166 -11.33 27.53 8.39
N GLY A 167 -12.37 26.86 7.91
CA GLY A 167 -13.69 27.47 7.71
C GLY A 167 -14.29 28.01 9.00
N PHE A 168 -14.32 27.18 10.05
CA PHE A 168 -14.81 27.57 11.38
C PHE A 168 -14.02 28.76 11.97
N ALA A 169 -12.69 28.73 11.89
CA ALA A 169 -11.85 29.84 12.37
C ALA A 169 -12.15 31.15 11.63
N MET A 170 -12.44 31.10 10.33
CA MET A 170 -12.83 32.30 9.57
C MET A 170 -14.22 32.80 9.97
N LEU A 171 -15.19 31.92 10.18
CA LEU A 171 -16.54 32.30 10.65
C LEU A 171 -16.49 33.01 12.00
N GLU A 172 -15.78 32.44 12.97
CA GLU A 172 -15.60 33.07 14.29
C GLU A 172 -14.96 34.45 14.20
N PHE A 173 -13.94 34.59 13.36
CA PHE A 173 -13.26 35.86 13.14
C PHE A 173 -14.15 36.89 12.44
N ALA A 174 -14.95 36.47 11.46
CA ALA A 174 -15.88 37.36 10.77
C ALA A 174 -16.98 37.89 11.71
N TRP A 175 -17.58 37.02 12.53
CA TRP A 175 -18.55 37.46 13.56
C TRP A 175 -17.92 38.36 14.62
N MET A 176 -16.65 38.14 14.98
CA MET A 176 -15.91 39.05 15.85
C MET A 176 -15.74 40.44 15.21
N ILE A 177 -15.34 40.52 13.94
CA ILE A 177 -15.22 41.78 13.21
C ILE A 177 -16.55 42.52 13.20
N LEU A 178 -17.63 41.86 12.77
CA LEU A 178 -18.95 42.49 12.63
C LEU A 178 -19.46 43.08 13.96
N ARG A 179 -19.17 42.40 15.08
CA ARG A 179 -19.45 42.95 16.43
C ARG A 179 -18.63 44.18 16.76
N ILE A 180 -17.32 44.16 16.52
CA ILE A 180 -16.42 45.28 16.83
C ILE A 180 -16.85 46.56 16.10
N TYR A 181 -17.37 46.40 14.88
CA TYR A 181 -17.86 47.50 14.06
C TYR A 181 -19.37 47.78 14.22
N ASN A 182 -20.02 47.22 15.26
CA ASN A 182 -21.41 47.46 15.62
C ASN A 182 -22.47 47.08 14.56
N GLU A 183 -22.21 46.09 13.71
CA GLU A 183 -23.20 45.57 12.73
C GLU A 183 -24.22 44.60 13.35
N GLY A 184 -24.01 44.15 14.59
CA GLY A 184 -24.88 43.21 15.29
C GLY A 184 -24.15 42.40 16.36
N ASN A 185 -24.89 41.60 17.14
CA ASN A 185 -24.32 40.79 18.23
C ASN A 185 -23.86 39.40 17.78
N PHE A 186 -24.49 38.82 16.75
CA PHE A 186 -24.12 37.55 16.10
C PHE A 186 -23.87 36.33 17.03
N THR A 187 -24.37 36.36 18.28
CA THR A 187 -24.09 35.31 19.27
C THR A 187 -24.76 33.98 18.92
N VAL A 188 -25.93 34.04 18.28
CA VAL A 188 -26.67 32.85 17.87
C VAL A 188 -25.97 32.18 16.69
N GLU A 189 -25.54 32.97 15.72
CA GLU A 189 -24.83 32.55 14.52
C GLU A 189 -23.49 31.89 14.85
N GLN A 190 -22.77 32.41 15.84
CA GLN A 190 -21.56 31.78 16.37
C GLN A 190 -21.84 30.42 17.02
N GLU A 191 -22.87 30.35 17.89
CA GLU A 191 -23.21 29.09 18.56
C GLU A 191 -23.67 28.02 17.56
N VAL A 192 -24.46 28.40 16.54
CA VAL A 192 -24.85 27.52 15.44
C VAL A 192 -23.62 27.06 14.64
N SER A 193 -22.73 27.97 14.26
CA SER A 193 -21.49 27.65 13.52
C SER A 193 -20.61 26.67 14.28
N LYS A 194 -20.47 26.86 15.60
CA LYS A 194 -19.73 25.97 16.49
C LYS A 194 -20.35 24.59 16.59
N ARG A 195 -21.67 24.51 16.76
CA ARG A 195 -22.39 23.23 16.83
C ARG A 195 -22.26 22.45 15.52
N LEU A 196 -22.43 23.13 14.38
CA LEU A 196 -22.25 22.53 13.04
C LEU A 196 -20.82 22.03 12.84
N TYR A 197 -19.81 22.81 13.22
CA TYR A 197 -18.41 22.39 13.14
C TYR A 197 -18.15 21.11 13.94
N LEU A 198 -18.57 21.07 15.21
CA LEU A 198 -18.40 19.88 16.05
C LEU A 198 -19.11 18.66 15.47
N GLN A 199 -20.33 18.84 14.99
CA GLN A 199 -21.12 17.77 14.39
C GLN A 199 -20.50 17.26 13.08
N TYR A 200 -20.06 18.15 12.20
CA TYR A 200 -19.45 17.74 10.93
C TYR A 200 -18.14 16.99 11.17
N SER A 201 -17.29 17.51 12.06
CA SER A 201 -16.04 16.85 12.45
C SER A 201 -16.28 15.46 13.04
N GLU A 202 -17.26 15.30 13.93
CA GLU A 202 -17.62 13.99 14.48
C GLU A 202 -18.09 13.02 13.40
N ASN A 203 -18.97 13.48 12.50
CA ASN A 203 -19.53 12.66 11.43
C ASN A 203 -18.45 12.19 10.43
N ILE A 204 -17.56 13.10 10.02
CA ILE A 204 -16.45 12.78 9.11
C ILE A 204 -15.48 11.81 9.78
N MET A 205 -15.12 12.04 11.04
CA MET A 205 -14.22 11.15 11.77
C MET A 205 -14.82 9.75 11.96
N ASN A 206 -16.11 9.66 12.26
CA ASN A 206 -16.79 8.36 12.41
C ASN A 206 -16.84 7.58 11.10
N GLU A 207 -17.15 8.25 9.98
CA GLU A 207 -17.12 7.63 8.65
C GLU A 207 -15.69 7.18 8.30
N ALA A 208 -14.69 8.05 8.46
CA ALA A 208 -13.29 7.74 8.21
C ALA A 208 -12.82 6.54 9.05
N LYS A 209 -13.14 6.53 10.35
CA LYS A 209 -12.81 5.43 11.28
C LYS A 209 -13.39 4.10 10.80
N SER A 210 -14.65 4.08 10.38
CA SER A 210 -15.29 2.86 9.86
C SER A 210 -14.56 2.29 8.64
N VAL A 211 -14.04 3.15 7.77
CA VAL A 211 -13.27 2.73 6.58
C VAL A 211 -11.84 2.32 6.96
N LEU A 212 -11.19 3.03 7.88
CA LEU A 212 -9.84 2.72 8.35
C LEU A 212 -9.73 1.33 9.00
N GLU A 213 -10.80 0.87 9.66
CA GLU A 213 -10.89 -0.47 10.26
C GLU A 213 -10.94 -1.59 9.21
N GLU A 214 -11.36 -1.30 7.98
CA GLU A 214 -11.50 -2.28 6.90
C GLU A 214 -10.34 -2.27 5.89
N VAL A 215 -9.56 -1.19 5.84
CA VAL A 215 -8.56 -0.97 4.79
C VAL A 215 -7.18 -1.50 5.24
N PRO A 216 -6.44 -2.21 4.36
CA PRO A 216 -5.13 -2.79 4.69
C PRO A 216 -4.08 -1.74 5.08
N ARG A 217 -3.23 -2.14 6.02
CA ARG A 217 -2.05 -1.37 6.48
C ARG A 217 -0.80 -1.72 5.69
N GLU A 218 -0.86 -2.81 4.94
CA GLU A 218 0.22 -3.34 4.14
C GLU A 218 0.60 -2.33 3.07
N PHE A 219 1.91 -2.15 2.94
CA PHE A 219 2.53 -1.29 1.95
C PHE A 219 3.64 -2.07 1.26
N PHE A 220 3.60 -2.12 -0.06
CA PHE A 220 4.63 -2.74 -0.87
C PHE A 220 4.88 -1.89 -2.11
N ARG A 221 6.09 -1.98 -2.66
CA ARG A 221 6.48 -1.30 -3.89
C ARG A 221 6.53 -2.30 -5.03
N CYS A 222 6.21 -1.85 -6.25
CA CYS A 222 6.36 -2.71 -7.42
C CYS A 222 7.82 -3.09 -7.61
N ASP A 223 8.03 -4.24 -8.23
CA ASP A 223 9.35 -4.65 -8.66
C ASP A 223 9.94 -3.61 -9.64
N PRO A 224 11.24 -3.30 -9.52
CA PRO A 224 11.90 -2.38 -10.43
C PRO A 224 11.97 -2.97 -11.83
N ARG A 225 11.92 -2.12 -12.87
CA ARG A 225 12.04 -2.56 -14.27
C ARG A 225 13.37 -3.25 -14.58
N HIS A 226 14.42 -2.86 -13.85
CA HIS A 226 15.75 -3.43 -13.98
C HIS A 226 16.21 -3.89 -12.60
N HIS A 227 16.66 -5.15 -12.53
CA HIS A 227 17.17 -5.73 -11.31
C HIS A 227 18.70 -5.63 -11.25
N GLU A 228 19.21 -5.16 -10.12
CA GLU A 228 20.62 -4.96 -9.85
C GLU A 228 20.99 -5.75 -8.59
N GLU A 229 22.00 -6.61 -8.70
CA GLU A 229 22.44 -7.48 -7.60
C GLU A 229 23.06 -6.62 -6.48
N GLY A 230 22.64 -6.86 -5.24
CA GLY A 230 23.05 -6.07 -4.07
C GLY A 230 22.17 -4.85 -3.79
N GLU A 231 21.40 -4.39 -4.77
CA GLU A 231 20.48 -3.25 -4.62
C GLU A 231 19.02 -3.70 -4.58
N THR A 232 18.57 -4.45 -5.60
CA THR A 232 17.15 -4.85 -5.72
C THR A 232 16.94 -6.34 -5.50
N TYR A 233 17.99 -7.15 -5.57
CA TYR A 233 17.95 -8.56 -5.21
C TYR A 233 19.30 -9.03 -4.70
N ILE A 234 19.28 -10.15 -3.97
CA ILE A 234 20.46 -10.94 -3.67
C ILE A 234 20.25 -12.35 -4.25
N GLN A 235 21.32 -12.99 -4.67
CA GLN A 235 21.27 -14.34 -5.20
C GLN A 235 21.73 -15.35 -4.16
N LEU A 236 20.93 -16.42 -3.98
CA LEU A 236 21.37 -17.67 -3.37
C LEU A 236 22.17 -18.47 -4.39
N THR A 237 23.48 -18.60 -4.18
CA THR A 237 24.38 -19.34 -5.06
C THR A 237 24.49 -20.80 -4.62
N GLU A 238 24.38 -21.72 -5.59
CA GLU A 238 24.65 -23.16 -5.40
C GLU A 238 23.91 -23.87 -4.26
N LEU A 239 22.71 -23.41 -3.86
CA LEU A 239 21.87 -24.11 -2.87
C LEU A 239 21.23 -25.38 -3.48
N LEU A 240 20.57 -25.23 -4.62
CA LEU A 240 19.96 -26.32 -5.39
C LEU A 240 20.17 -26.03 -6.88
N GLN A 241 21.03 -26.82 -7.54
CA GLN A 241 21.34 -26.60 -8.95
C GLN A 241 20.84 -27.73 -9.81
N GLY A 242 20.24 -27.39 -10.96
CA GLY A 242 19.99 -28.37 -12.01
C GLY A 242 21.29 -29.09 -12.38
N TYR A 243 21.27 -30.42 -12.38
CA TYR A 243 22.42 -31.29 -12.59
C TYR A 243 22.02 -32.44 -13.49
N ILE A 244 22.74 -32.61 -14.60
CA ILE A 244 22.53 -33.72 -15.53
C ILE A 244 23.51 -34.83 -15.18
N GLU A 245 22.99 -36.03 -14.95
CA GLU A 245 23.79 -37.22 -14.61
C GLU A 245 23.20 -38.45 -15.29
N ASN A 246 24.04 -39.42 -15.65
CA ASN A 246 23.57 -40.67 -16.21
C ASN A 246 23.14 -41.64 -15.11
N GLU A 247 22.10 -42.45 -15.36
CA GLU A 247 21.62 -43.48 -14.42
C GLU A 247 22.76 -44.38 -13.91
N VAL A 248 23.69 -44.75 -14.79
CA VAL A 248 24.85 -45.60 -14.47
C VAL A 248 25.76 -45.01 -13.38
N ASP A 249 25.81 -43.68 -13.27
CA ASP A 249 26.73 -42.96 -12.38
C ASP A 249 26.06 -42.57 -11.05
N MET A 250 24.75 -42.83 -10.90
CA MET A 250 23.95 -42.48 -9.72
C MET A 250 23.71 -43.64 -8.74
N ASN A 251 24.33 -44.81 -8.99
CA ASN A 251 24.23 -45.97 -8.11
C ASN A 251 25.55 -46.74 -8.02
N VAL A 252 25.76 -47.39 -6.88
CA VAL A 252 27.02 -48.10 -6.56
C VAL A 252 27.25 -49.27 -7.50
N ASP A 253 26.18 -49.92 -7.96
CA ASP A 253 26.25 -51.08 -8.85
C ASP A 253 26.62 -50.71 -10.30
N GLY A 254 26.62 -49.42 -10.63
CA GLY A 254 26.86 -48.95 -11.99
C GLY A 254 25.81 -49.48 -12.98
N SER A 255 24.54 -49.53 -12.58
CA SER A 255 23.44 -50.15 -13.34
C SER A 255 22.50 -49.12 -13.98
N CYS A 256 21.78 -49.53 -15.02
CA CYS A 256 20.75 -48.72 -15.71
C CYS A 256 19.40 -49.43 -15.70
N SER A 257 19.11 -50.19 -14.64
CA SER A 257 17.88 -50.98 -14.52
C SER A 257 16.70 -50.21 -13.96
N GLN A 258 16.92 -48.94 -13.62
CA GLN A 258 15.93 -48.05 -13.02
C GLN A 258 15.74 -46.83 -13.91
N GLU A 259 14.58 -46.20 -13.82
CA GLU A 259 14.30 -44.94 -14.53
C GLU A 259 14.76 -43.74 -13.70
N CYS A 260 14.99 -42.58 -14.35
CA CYS A 260 15.35 -41.34 -13.66
C CYS A 260 14.49 -41.01 -12.42
N GLY A 261 13.19 -41.31 -12.44
CA GLY A 261 12.29 -41.05 -11.31
C GLY A 261 12.60 -41.87 -10.04
N TYR A 262 13.37 -42.94 -10.15
CA TYR A 262 13.82 -43.74 -9.01
C TYR A 262 14.83 -42.99 -8.13
N TYR A 263 15.67 -42.14 -8.73
CA TYR A 263 16.78 -41.46 -8.06
C TYR A 263 16.33 -40.21 -7.32
N GLN A 264 15.53 -40.39 -6.27
CA GLN A 264 15.07 -39.28 -5.42
C GLN A 264 16.08 -38.88 -4.35
N HIS A 265 17.01 -39.77 -3.98
CA HIS A 265 18.07 -39.52 -2.99
C HIS A 265 19.32 -40.32 -3.38
N ALA A 266 20.03 -39.87 -4.41
CA ALA A 266 21.20 -40.52 -4.97
C ALA A 266 22.49 -39.72 -4.69
N ARG A 267 23.63 -40.32 -5.03
CA ARG A 267 24.95 -39.67 -5.02
C ARG A 267 25.63 -39.96 -6.35
N SER A 268 26.56 -39.10 -6.77
CA SER A 268 27.41 -39.37 -7.93
C SER A 268 28.49 -40.37 -7.50
N GLU A 269 28.31 -41.65 -7.81
CA GLU A 269 29.17 -42.76 -7.35
C GLU A 269 30.43 -42.92 -8.21
N GLY A 270 30.42 -42.39 -9.43
CA GLY A 270 31.53 -42.56 -10.34
C GLY A 270 31.31 -41.85 -11.68
N CYS A 271 32.27 -42.03 -12.58
CA CYS A 271 32.06 -41.71 -13.98
C CYS A 271 32.49 -42.94 -14.76
N TYR A 272 31.52 -43.70 -15.26
CA TYR A 272 31.73 -45.01 -15.87
C TYR A 272 32.67 -44.94 -17.09
N MET A 273 32.55 -43.91 -17.93
CA MET A 273 33.47 -43.64 -19.03
C MET A 273 33.94 -42.17 -19.06
N PRO A 274 34.98 -41.80 -18.29
CA PRO A 274 35.35 -40.40 -18.09
C PRO A 274 35.85 -39.67 -19.34
N GLN A 275 36.39 -40.39 -20.33
CA GLN A 275 36.90 -39.78 -21.56
C GLN A 275 35.79 -39.49 -22.59
N SER A 276 34.73 -40.30 -22.61
CA SER A 276 33.66 -40.20 -23.61
C SER A 276 32.39 -39.55 -23.07
N GLN A 277 32.01 -39.83 -21.81
CA GLN A 277 30.76 -39.39 -21.21
C GLN A 277 30.81 -37.96 -20.67
N TYR A 278 29.61 -37.46 -20.36
CA TYR A 278 29.39 -36.13 -19.84
C TYR A 278 30.04 -35.93 -18.47
N CYS A 279 29.91 -36.90 -17.56
CA CYS A 279 30.40 -36.86 -16.17
C CYS A 279 31.90 -36.52 -16.00
N GLY A 280 32.73 -36.81 -17.01
CA GLY A 280 34.17 -36.51 -17.00
C GLY A 280 34.55 -35.12 -17.52
N LYS A 281 33.58 -34.37 -18.06
CA LYS A 281 33.80 -33.12 -18.81
C LYS A 281 33.18 -31.88 -18.14
N HIS A 282 32.47 -32.05 -17.03
CA HIS A 282 31.92 -30.96 -16.23
C HIS A 282 32.16 -31.18 -14.72
N ARG A 283 31.86 -30.17 -13.90
CA ARG A 283 31.93 -30.30 -12.45
C ARG A 283 30.89 -31.30 -11.93
N ARG A 284 31.32 -32.25 -11.09
CA ARG A 284 30.44 -33.26 -10.49
C ARG A 284 29.57 -32.65 -9.38
N CYS A 285 28.61 -33.43 -8.89
CA CYS A 285 27.87 -33.13 -7.67
C CYS A 285 28.50 -33.92 -6.52
N ASN A 286 29.10 -33.26 -5.52
CA ASN A 286 29.72 -33.95 -4.38
C ASN A 286 28.74 -34.21 -3.23
N GLY A 287 27.52 -33.68 -3.33
CA GLY A 287 26.48 -33.82 -2.32
C GLY A 287 25.39 -34.82 -2.71
N ILE A 288 24.15 -34.47 -2.39
CA ILE A 288 22.98 -35.32 -2.63
C ILE A 288 22.32 -34.90 -3.94
N ILE A 289 22.03 -35.89 -4.78
CA ILE A 289 21.24 -35.74 -6.00
C ILE A 289 19.81 -36.14 -5.67
N HIS A 290 18.84 -35.27 -5.92
CA HIS A 290 17.43 -35.56 -5.67
C HIS A 290 16.53 -35.00 -6.77
N ASP A 291 15.24 -35.33 -6.71
CA ASP A 291 14.21 -34.87 -7.65
C ASP A 291 14.54 -35.10 -9.13
N CYS A 292 15.20 -36.23 -9.43
CA CYS A 292 15.57 -36.60 -10.79
C CYS A 292 14.34 -36.84 -11.69
N LYS A 293 14.42 -36.32 -12.92
CA LYS A 293 13.36 -36.43 -13.93
C LYS A 293 13.95 -36.76 -15.29
N PHE A 294 13.26 -37.63 -16.01
CA PHE A 294 13.54 -37.90 -17.42
C PHE A 294 12.79 -36.90 -18.31
N TYR A 295 13.48 -36.34 -19.29
CA TYR A 295 12.90 -35.41 -20.27
C TYR A 295 13.04 -35.93 -21.70
N ASN A 296 14.24 -36.36 -22.06
CA ASN A 296 14.56 -37.02 -23.32
C ASN A 296 15.87 -37.81 -23.17
N ALA A 297 16.07 -38.77 -24.07
CA ALA A 297 17.28 -39.54 -24.26
C ALA A 297 18.50 -38.64 -24.53
N ASP A 298 18.31 -37.66 -25.42
CA ASP A 298 19.40 -36.85 -25.94
C ASP A 298 19.15 -35.35 -25.68
N ALA A 299 20.22 -34.66 -25.28
CA ALA A 299 20.20 -33.24 -24.98
C ALA A 299 21.48 -32.54 -25.42
N THR A 300 21.34 -31.28 -25.81
CA THR A 300 22.47 -30.37 -26.01
C THR A 300 22.50 -29.36 -24.86
N VAL A 301 23.60 -29.34 -24.13
CA VAL A 301 23.76 -28.57 -22.89
C VAL A 301 24.78 -27.47 -23.12
N CYS A 302 24.42 -26.25 -22.73
CA CYS A 302 25.35 -25.12 -22.70
C CYS A 302 25.85 -24.92 -21.27
N LEU A 303 27.11 -25.30 -21.01
CA LEU A 303 27.76 -25.07 -19.73
C LEU A 303 27.89 -23.56 -19.48
N SER A 304 27.54 -23.09 -18.28
CA SER A 304 27.68 -21.68 -17.94
C SER A 304 29.14 -21.31 -17.70
N ARG A 305 29.54 -20.10 -18.10
CA ARG A 305 30.83 -19.51 -17.71
C ARG A 305 30.82 -18.98 -16.27
N LYS A 306 29.64 -18.83 -15.66
CA LYS A 306 29.48 -18.29 -14.31
C LYS A 306 29.74 -19.39 -13.29
N PRO A 307 30.65 -19.22 -12.31
CA PRO A 307 31.00 -20.28 -11.37
C PRO A 307 29.79 -20.74 -10.55
N TYR A 308 28.90 -19.83 -10.20
CA TYR A 308 27.69 -20.13 -9.43
C TYR A 308 26.54 -20.76 -10.24
N ARG A 309 26.71 -21.03 -11.54
CA ARG A 309 25.65 -21.59 -12.43
C ARG A 309 26.19 -22.79 -13.20
N ARG A 310 25.42 -23.87 -13.31
CA ARG A 310 25.84 -25.07 -14.07
C ARG A 310 25.62 -24.91 -15.57
N TYR A 311 24.41 -24.51 -15.96
CA TYR A 311 23.99 -24.47 -17.36
C TYR A 311 23.33 -23.13 -17.69
N ASP A 312 23.70 -22.52 -18.82
CA ASP A 312 22.96 -21.36 -19.35
C ASP A 312 21.66 -21.82 -20.01
N SER A 313 21.71 -22.93 -20.75
CA SER A 313 20.55 -23.57 -21.38
C SER A 313 20.72 -25.09 -21.52
N ILE A 314 19.59 -25.80 -21.62
CA ILE A 314 19.51 -27.22 -21.97
C ILE A 314 18.44 -27.37 -23.05
N SER A 315 18.79 -28.02 -24.17
CA SER A 315 17.90 -28.21 -25.32
C SER A 315 17.75 -29.69 -25.60
N TYR A 316 16.52 -30.19 -25.49
CA TYR A 316 16.17 -31.58 -25.79
C TYR A 316 15.65 -31.72 -27.22
N GLU A 317 15.82 -32.90 -27.83
CA GLU A 317 15.38 -33.13 -29.20
C GLU A 317 13.86 -33.03 -29.39
N ASN A 318 13.07 -33.27 -28.34
CA ASN A 318 11.62 -33.07 -28.35
C ASN A 318 11.17 -31.59 -28.35
N ARG A 319 12.04 -30.66 -28.78
CA ARG A 319 11.80 -29.21 -28.84
C ARG A 319 11.55 -28.56 -27.48
N LYS A 320 11.91 -29.23 -26.39
CA LYS A 320 11.86 -28.66 -25.05
C LYS A 320 13.17 -27.95 -24.75
N HIS A 321 13.09 -26.68 -24.39
CA HIS A 321 14.24 -25.85 -24.07
C HIS A 321 14.10 -25.29 -22.65
N LEU A 322 15.16 -25.40 -21.87
CA LEU A 322 15.29 -24.82 -20.53
C LEU A 322 16.36 -23.72 -20.58
N GLY A 323 16.05 -22.54 -20.03
CA GLY A 323 16.97 -21.39 -20.05
C GLY A 323 16.91 -20.56 -21.32
N SER A 324 17.76 -19.53 -21.42
CA SER A 324 17.82 -18.64 -22.59
C SER A 324 18.68 -19.28 -23.67
N TYR A 325 18.04 -19.76 -24.72
CA TYR A 325 18.67 -20.51 -25.82
C TYR A 325 19.41 -19.62 -26.85
N GLN A 326 19.43 -18.30 -26.65
CA GLN A 326 20.07 -17.40 -27.60
C GLN A 326 21.60 -17.39 -27.42
N ASN A 327 22.29 -18.12 -28.30
CA ASN A 327 23.74 -18.22 -28.44
C ASN A 327 24.45 -18.72 -27.16
N CYS A 328 24.80 -20.01 -27.13
CA CYS A 328 25.60 -20.57 -26.05
C CYS A 328 26.92 -19.81 -25.91
N ARG A 329 27.06 -19.06 -24.81
CA ARG A 329 28.29 -18.30 -24.54
C ARG A 329 29.38 -19.22 -23.99
N GLY A 330 29.03 -20.26 -23.24
CA GLY A 330 29.98 -21.19 -22.67
C GLY A 330 30.35 -22.34 -23.61
N THR A 331 30.58 -23.51 -23.03
CA THR A 331 30.93 -24.72 -23.79
C THR A 331 29.66 -25.51 -24.07
N GLU A 332 29.37 -25.73 -25.35
CA GLU A 332 28.27 -26.56 -25.78
C GLU A 332 28.69 -28.03 -25.83
N MET A 333 27.82 -28.90 -25.35
CA MET A 333 28.08 -30.34 -25.22
C MET A 333 26.84 -31.13 -25.58
N LYS A 334 27.03 -32.21 -26.35
CA LYS A 334 25.99 -33.21 -26.54
C LYS A 334 26.05 -34.26 -25.44
N VAL A 335 24.88 -34.63 -24.97
CA VAL A 335 24.64 -35.59 -23.91
C VAL A 335 23.69 -36.62 -24.48
N ASP A 336 24.29 -37.68 -25.03
CA ASP A 336 23.57 -38.72 -25.75
C ASP A 336 23.48 -39.98 -24.88
N SER A 337 22.27 -40.50 -24.72
CA SER A 337 22.03 -41.75 -24.01
C SER A 337 22.52 -42.96 -24.81
N TRP A 338 22.70 -44.10 -24.15
CA TRP A 338 23.34 -45.27 -24.77
C TRP A 338 22.82 -46.59 -24.21
N TRP A 339 22.96 -47.65 -25.00
CA TRP A 339 22.52 -48.99 -24.62
C TRP A 339 23.65 -49.80 -24.01
N ARG A 340 23.36 -50.42 -22.86
CA ARG A 340 24.19 -51.44 -22.23
C ARG A 340 23.48 -52.79 -22.25
N PHE A 341 23.81 -53.60 -23.25
CA PHE A 341 23.16 -54.89 -23.47
C PHE A 341 21.62 -54.75 -23.58
N LEU A 342 20.86 -55.04 -22.52
CA LEU A 342 19.39 -54.93 -22.48
C LEU A 342 18.88 -53.66 -21.78
N TYR A 343 19.76 -52.85 -21.18
CA TYR A 343 19.37 -51.66 -20.42
C TYR A 343 19.73 -50.38 -21.18
N HIS A 344 18.81 -49.40 -21.18
CA HIS A 344 19.05 -48.08 -21.75
C HIS A 344 19.49 -47.13 -20.66
N CYS A 345 20.72 -46.63 -20.76
CA CYS A 345 21.31 -45.73 -19.77
C CYS A 345 20.96 -44.29 -20.11
N SER A 346 19.90 -43.77 -19.48
CA SER A 346 19.36 -42.45 -19.76
C SER A 346 20.09 -41.35 -18.98
N TYR A 347 20.10 -40.13 -19.50
CA TYR A 347 20.53 -38.95 -18.74
C TYR A 347 19.33 -38.30 -18.05
N CYS A 348 19.49 -38.05 -16.76
CA CYS A 348 18.46 -37.51 -15.89
C CYS A 348 18.79 -36.05 -15.54
N LEU A 349 17.79 -35.18 -15.55
CA LEU A 349 17.92 -33.85 -14.97
C LEU A 349 17.44 -33.89 -13.52
N CYS A 350 18.35 -33.61 -12.59
CA CYS A 350 18.15 -33.68 -11.16
C CYS A 350 18.50 -32.35 -10.48
N LEU A 351 18.29 -32.27 -9.17
CA LEU A 351 18.81 -31.20 -8.32
C LEU A 351 20.03 -31.71 -7.55
N CYS A 352 21.15 -30.99 -7.70
CA CYS A 352 22.36 -31.19 -6.93
C CYS A 352 22.34 -30.27 -5.70
N ASP A 353 22.33 -30.89 -4.53
CA ASP A 353 22.48 -30.27 -3.22
C ASP A 353 23.90 -30.52 -2.70
N ASP A 354 24.85 -29.65 -3.09
CA ASP A 354 26.27 -29.76 -2.69
C ASP A 354 26.62 -28.83 -1.53
N GLY A 355 26.60 -29.38 -0.31
CA GLY A 355 26.98 -28.68 0.92
C GLY A 355 28.47 -28.43 1.08
N SER A 356 29.31 -29.13 0.32
CA SER A 356 30.76 -29.00 0.39
C SER A 356 31.29 -27.83 -0.45
N SER A 357 30.49 -27.34 -1.41
CA SER A 357 30.92 -26.24 -2.28
C SER A 357 31.17 -24.96 -1.48
N PRO A 358 32.37 -24.35 -1.59
CA PRO A 358 32.73 -23.19 -0.80
C PRO A 358 31.93 -21.95 -1.16
N SER A 359 31.26 -21.93 -2.32
CA SER A 359 30.39 -20.86 -2.84
C SER A 359 28.89 -21.13 -2.65
N SER A 360 28.51 -22.22 -1.96
CA SER A 360 27.11 -22.54 -1.66
C SER A 360 26.59 -21.73 -0.48
N ASP A 361 25.53 -20.95 -0.74
CA ASP A 361 24.82 -20.20 0.30
C ASP A 361 23.76 -21.07 0.95
N ARG A 362 23.87 -21.24 2.27
CA ARG A 362 23.01 -22.17 3.03
C ARG A 362 22.49 -21.61 4.33
N TYR A 363 22.89 -20.38 4.66
CA TYR A 363 22.67 -19.81 5.97
C TYR A 363 21.87 -18.53 5.85
N ILE A 364 20.83 -18.42 6.66
CA ILE A 364 20.05 -17.21 6.85
C ILE A 364 20.14 -16.87 8.33
N SER A 365 20.59 -15.65 8.64
CA SER A 365 20.66 -15.15 10.01
C SER A 365 19.26 -14.94 10.56
N LEU A 366 19.00 -15.50 11.74
CA LEU A 366 17.80 -15.24 12.54
C LEU A 366 18.06 -14.23 13.67
N THR A 367 19.22 -13.57 13.63
CA THR A 367 19.58 -12.56 14.64
C THR A 367 18.64 -11.36 14.51
N PRO A 368 17.94 -10.97 15.59
CA PRO A 368 17.05 -9.82 15.53
C PRO A 368 17.85 -8.54 15.28
N VAL A 369 17.39 -7.72 14.34
CA VAL A 369 17.93 -6.38 14.12
C VAL A 369 16.89 -5.37 14.62
N LEU A 370 17.27 -4.57 15.60
CA LEU A 370 16.37 -3.65 16.32
C LEU A 370 16.77 -2.20 16.03
N SER A 371 15.78 -1.31 15.96
CA SER A 371 16.04 0.12 15.91
C SER A 371 16.46 0.66 17.29
N ASP A 372 17.18 1.79 17.30
CA ASP A 372 17.62 2.46 18.52
C ASP A 372 16.45 3.17 19.23
N LEU A 373 15.80 2.44 20.14
CA LEU A 373 14.66 2.93 20.91
C LEU A 373 15.05 4.10 21.84
N GLN A 374 16.29 4.16 22.32
CA GLN A 374 16.75 5.23 23.23
C GLN A 374 16.82 6.58 22.52
N LYS A 375 17.02 6.58 21.21
CA LYS A 375 17.02 7.79 20.37
C LYS A 375 15.69 8.03 19.65
N ASN A 376 14.63 7.31 20.04
CA ASN A 376 13.31 7.40 19.43
C ASN A 376 13.34 7.11 17.91
N MET A 377 14.11 6.10 17.51
CA MET A 377 14.26 5.68 16.11
C MET A 377 13.25 4.58 15.75
N VAL A 378 12.64 4.69 14.57
CA VAL A 378 11.75 3.67 14.00
C VAL A 378 12.34 3.06 12.74
N VAL A 379 11.88 1.86 12.41
CA VAL A 379 12.23 1.18 11.16
C VAL A 379 11.56 1.88 9.98
N THR A 380 12.37 2.29 9.00
CA THR A 380 11.92 2.99 7.78
C THR A 380 12.07 2.14 6.52
N GLY A 381 12.82 1.04 6.59
CA GLY A 381 13.07 0.16 5.47
C GLY A 381 13.69 -1.15 5.92
N VAL A 382 13.55 -2.18 5.09
CA VAL A 382 14.12 -3.51 5.30
C VAL A 382 14.72 -3.98 3.99
N LYS A 383 15.90 -4.60 4.03
CA LYS A 383 16.49 -5.27 2.88
C LYS A 383 17.22 -6.55 3.31
N PHE A 384 17.44 -7.43 2.37
CA PHE A 384 18.38 -8.53 2.57
C PHE A 384 19.78 -8.11 2.16
N THR A 385 20.77 -8.51 2.95
CA THR A 385 22.19 -8.38 2.60
C THR A 385 22.87 -9.73 2.74
N LYS A 386 23.96 -9.92 2.01
CA LYS A 386 24.74 -11.16 2.06
C LYS A 386 26.13 -10.83 2.58
N GLN A 387 26.48 -11.37 3.73
CA GLN A 387 27.80 -11.20 4.35
C GLN A 387 28.36 -12.58 4.66
N ARG A 388 29.57 -12.88 4.16
CA ARG A 388 30.24 -14.19 4.41
C ARG A 388 29.34 -15.42 4.15
N GLN A 389 28.54 -15.37 3.08
CA GLN A 389 27.59 -16.45 2.67
C GLN A 389 26.40 -16.68 3.63
N VAL A 390 26.19 -15.77 4.56
CA VAL A 390 24.98 -15.70 5.38
C VAL A 390 24.11 -14.57 4.85
N ILE A 391 22.83 -14.85 4.65
CA ILE A 391 21.84 -13.81 4.34
C ILE A 391 21.38 -13.18 5.65
N HIS A 392 21.50 -11.87 5.77
CA HIS A 392 21.03 -11.09 6.90
C HIS A 392 19.85 -10.22 6.49
N VAL A 393 18.89 -10.08 7.40
CA VAL A 393 17.95 -8.97 7.35
C VAL A 393 18.67 -7.73 7.86
N GLN A 394 18.65 -6.65 7.08
CA GLN A 394 19.17 -5.34 7.49
C GLN A 394 18.01 -4.34 7.52
N ILE A 395 17.95 -3.53 8.57
CA ILE A 395 16.94 -2.47 8.69
C ILE A 395 17.57 -1.11 8.45
N GLN A 396 16.75 -0.20 7.92
CA GLN A 396 16.99 1.22 7.92
C GLN A 396 16.21 1.84 9.07
N GLN A 397 16.79 2.80 9.78
CA GLN A 397 16.14 3.51 10.86
C GLN A 397 16.23 5.02 10.70
N GLY A 398 15.26 5.73 11.29
CA GLY A 398 15.23 7.20 11.35
C GLY A 398 14.45 7.70 12.55
N GLN A 399 14.74 8.92 13.00
CA GLN A 399 14.17 9.49 14.22
C GLN A 399 12.72 9.91 13.98
N VAL A 400 11.84 9.57 14.92
CA VAL A 400 10.43 9.98 14.88
C VAL A 400 10.30 11.46 15.24
N LEU A 401 9.50 12.16 14.45
CA LEU A 401 9.03 13.53 14.64
C LEU A 401 7.56 13.53 15.07
N PRO A 402 7.01 14.66 15.54
CA PRO A 402 5.59 14.79 15.81
C PRO A 402 4.73 14.36 14.61
N GLN A 403 3.51 13.86 14.89
CA GLN A 403 2.56 13.37 13.88
C GLN A 403 3.06 12.15 13.09
N GLY A 404 3.99 11.37 13.64
CA GLY A 404 4.48 10.13 13.01
C GLY A 404 5.37 10.36 11.78
N GLN A 405 5.85 11.59 11.58
CA GLN A 405 6.83 11.87 10.53
C GLN A 405 8.21 11.31 10.92
N VAL A 406 9.08 11.11 9.93
CA VAL A 406 10.46 10.65 10.16
C VAL A 406 11.42 11.75 9.70
N ASN A 407 12.41 12.05 10.54
CA ASN A 407 13.45 13.00 10.21
C ASN A 407 14.39 12.43 9.13
N SER A 408 14.24 12.92 7.90
CA SER A 408 15.00 12.45 6.73
C SER A 408 16.52 12.56 6.89
N SER A 409 17.01 13.53 7.66
CA SER A 409 18.46 13.73 7.90
C SER A 409 19.09 12.67 8.80
N THR A 410 18.27 11.92 9.55
CA THR A 410 18.74 10.88 10.49
C THR A 410 18.65 9.47 9.91
N ILE A 411 18.14 9.33 8.69
CA ILE A 411 17.91 8.03 8.06
C ILE A 411 19.24 7.37 7.71
N HIS A 412 19.47 6.17 8.24
CA HIS A 412 20.66 5.37 7.93
C HIS A 412 20.38 3.87 8.08
N TRP A 413 21.17 3.06 7.38
CA TRP A 413 21.14 1.60 7.51
C TRP A 413 21.91 1.18 8.77
N VAL A 414 21.32 0.28 9.56
CA VAL A 414 21.96 -0.30 10.73
C VAL A 414 22.93 -1.38 10.28
N GLU A 415 24.19 -1.34 10.73
CA GLU A 415 25.17 -2.36 10.40
C GLU A 415 24.80 -3.70 11.05
N THR A 416 24.91 -4.79 10.28
CA THR A 416 24.71 -6.15 10.78
C THR A 416 26.05 -6.75 11.16
N GLU A 417 26.11 -7.40 12.32
CA GLU A 417 27.32 -8.12 12.73
C GLU A 417 27.54 -9.35 11.84
N PRO A 418 28.76 -9.54 11.31
CA PRO A 418 29.06 -10.65 10.43
C PRO A 418 29.10 -11.96 11.22
N ILE A 419 28.30 -12.94 10.82
CA ILE A 419 28.34 -14.28 11.40
C ILE A 419 29.47 -15.07 10.72
N THR A 420 30.28 -15.74 11.53
CA THR A 420 31.35 -16.61 11.04
C THR A 420 30.86 -18.05 11.09
N ILE A 421 30.80 -18.70 9.92
CA ILE A 421 30.44 -20.11 9.82
C ILE A 421 31.70 -20.92 10.09
N ASN A 422 31.73 -21.68 11.19
CA ASN A 422 32.76 -22.71 11.38
C ASN A 422 32.41 -23.90 10.49
N ARG A 423 33.18 -24.12 9.42
CA ARG A 423 33.03 -25.25 8.51
C ARG A 423 33.89 -26.43 8.91
#